data_AF-A0A7X8IW33-F1
#
_entry.id   AF-A0A7X8IW33-F1
#
_cell.length_a   1.000
_cell.length_b   1.000
_cell.length_c   1.000
_cell.angle_alpha   90.00
_cell.angle_beta   90.00
_cell.angle_gamma   90.00
#
_symmetry.space_group_name_H-M   'P 1'
#
loop_
_entity.id
_entity.type
_entity.pdbx_description
1 polymer ?
#
loop_
_entity_poly.entity_id
_entity_poly.type
_entity_poly.pdbx_seq_one_letter_code
_entity_poly.pdbx_strand_id
1 'polypeptide(L)'
;MGGVEVAYQLKDVADYLMFSPEVTPGMGSEYEYMLNAISDNYEKSMLDVAKAIIAGNITSYSIGGKQHDGDNFESLVYTVVDQRKTDVFIEKLNNVSDVLINNIDAIKNMKNTTLLTYSYENTNDYSKLSTYVDLGDFLEHVKNLSLSSNDLSIIDDLLVYMRNRDEYIGELKYQNGVYPGYPMAIQDGTYGLSIYMPLKEVAYSYSISYYYYATRFARDTKWYNFLERYNN
;
A
#
# COMPACT_ATOMS: atom_id res chain seq x y z
N MET A 1 4.35 1.40 7.99
CA MET A 1 5.58 1.87 7.29
C MET A 1 5.44 1.75 5.77
N GLY A 2 4.57 0.87 5.26
CA GLY A 2 4.41 0.66 3.83
C GLY A 2 3.53 1.67 3.11
N GLY A 3 4.06 2.88 2.90
CA GLY A 3 3.41 3.92 2.10
C GLY A 3 4.26 4.30 0.89
N VAL A 4 3.62 4.77 -0.17
CA VAL A 4 4.29 5.36 -1.33
C VAL A 4 5.21 6.51 -0.90
N GLU A 5 4.82 7.28 0.11
CA GLU A 5 5.59 8.38 0.68
C GLU A 5 6.91 7.91 1.29
N VAL A 6 6.87 6.79 2.00
CA VAL A 6 8.06 6.19 2.64
C VAL A 6 8.97 5.57 1.58
N ALA A 7 8.39 4.85 0.61
CA ALA A 7 9.14 4.33 -0.51
C ALA A 7 9.90 5.45 -1.24
N TYR A 8 9.22 6.55 -1.57
CA TYR A 8 9.84 7.71 -2.20
C TYR A 8 10.93 8.36 -1.35
N GLN A 9 10.68 8.53 -0.05
CA GLN A 9 11.63 9.15 0.87
C GLN A 9 12.94 8.35 0.98
N LEU A 10 12.89 7.03 0.76
CA LEU A 10 14.01 6.09 0.85
C LEU A 10 14.57 5.65 -0.51
N LYS A 11 14.06 6.19 -1.63
CA LYS A 11 14.43 5.72 -2.98
C LYS A 11 15.92 5.81 -3.30
N ASP A 12 16.62 6.78 -2.68
CA ASP A 12 18.02 7.07 -2.94
C ASP A 12 18.99 6.29 -2.02
N VAL A 13 18.48 5.45 -1.11
CA VAL A 13 19.30 4.79 -0.05
C VAL A 13 19.20 3.26 -0.01
N ALA A 14 18.31 2.65 -0.79
CA ALA A 14 18.17 1.20 -0.89
C ALA A 14 17.68 0.81 -2.29
N ASP A 15 18.13 -0.33 -2.84
CA ASP A 15 17.64 -0.85 -4.12
C ASP A 15 16.25 -1.48 -4.03
N TYR A 16 15.94 -2.10 -2.89
CA TYR A 16 14.65 -2.70 -2.59
C TYR A 16 14.17 -2.27 -1.21
N LEU A 17 12.87 -2.07 -1.07
CA LEU A 17 12.24 -1.81 0.21
C LEU A 17 11.13 -2.84 0.45
N MET A 18 11.28 -3.63 1.51
CA MET A 18 10.29 -4.59 1.99
C MET A 18 9.50 -3.97 3.15
N PHE A 19 8.18 -4.03 3.11
CA PHE A 19 7.32 -3.50 4.18
C PHE A 19 5.95 -4.17 4.22
N SER A 20 5.21 -3.90 5.29
CA SER A 20 3.75 -4.04 5.35
C SER A 20 3.08 -2.67 5.18
N PRO A 21 2.11 -2.51 4.26
CA PRO A 21 1.23 -1.35 4.21
C PRO A 21 0.23 -1.29 5.37
N GLU A 22 0.01 -2.40 6.07
CA GLU A 22 -0.83 -2.53 7.27
C GLU A 22 0.01 -2.66 8.55
N VAL A 23 -0.64 -2.60 9.71
CA VAL A 23 -0.06 -3.02 10.99
C VAL A 23 0.56 -4.41 10.85
N THR A 24 1.79 -4.55 11.33
CA THR A 24 2.47 -5.84 11.45
C THR A 24 2.10 -6.47 12.79
N PRO A 25 1.90 -7.80 12.86
CA PRO A 25 1.60 -8.49 14.12
C PRO A 25 2.60 -8.16 15.22
N GLY A 26 2.16 -8.26 16.48
CA GLY A 26 2.97 -7.89 17.65
C GLY A 26 4.29 -8.67 17.77
N MET A 27 4.36 -9.92 17.29
CA MET A 27 5.59 -10.70 17.28
C MET A 27 6.57 -10.30 16.16
N GLY A 28 6.14 -9.46 15.21
CA GLY A 28 6.96 -8.98 14.10
C GLY A 28 7.30 -10.08 13.09
N SER A 29 8.49 -10.01 12.50
CA SER A 29 9.00 -11.07 11.60
C SER A 29 9.35 -12.33 12.39
N GLU A 30 9.22 -13.50 11.78
CA GLU A 30 9.87 -14.71 12.24
C GLU A 30 11.36 -14.58 11.92
N TYR A 31 12.17 -14.35 12.96
CA TYR A 31 13.58 -14.02 12.80
C TYR A 31 14.44 -15.21 12.36
N GLU A 32 14.08 -16.44 12.68
CA GLU A 32 14.81 -17.63 12.26
C GLU A 32 14.68 -17.84 10.75
N TYR A 33 13.46 -17.77 10.20
CA TYR A 33 13.19 -17.77 8.77
C TYR A 33 13.87 -16.59 8.09
N MET A 34 13.80 -15.39 8.67
CA MET A 34 14.44 -14.22 8.07
C MET A 34 15.97 -14.40 7.98
N LEU A 35 16.61 -14.82 9.07
CA LEU A 35 18.05 -15.01 9.11
C LEU A 35 18.49 -16.17 8.21
N ASN A 36 17.73 -17.28 8.18
CA ASN A 36 17.99 -18.40 7.28
C ASN A 36 17.79 -18.00 5.81
N ALA A 37 16.75 -17.23 5.50
CA ALA A 37 16.54 -16.71 4.15
C ALA A 37 17.74 -15.88 3.68
N ILE A 38 18.33 -15.06 4.56
CA ILE A 38 19.54 -14.29 4.27
C ILE A 38 20.76 -15.20 4.12
N SER A 39 20.99 -16.12 5.06
CA SER A 39 22.18 -16.98 5.05
C SER A 39 22.18 -17.99 3.91
N ASP A 40 21.02 -18.52 3.56
CA ASP A 40 20.89 -19.60 2.57
C ASP A 40 20.81 -19.06 1.13
N ASN A 41 20.50 -17.77 0.97
CA ASN A 41 20.35 -17.11 -0.33
C ASN A 41 21.34 -15.96 -0.53
N TYR A 42 22.48 -15.95 0.18
CA TYR A 42 23.48 -14.87 0.09
C TYR A 42 24.06 -14.65 -1.33
N GLU A 43 24.01 -15.66 -2.20
CA GLU A 43 24.42 -15.58 -3.61
C GLU A 43 23.28 -15.14 -4.55
N LYS A 44 22.05 -15.07 -4.05
CA LYS A 44 20.88 -14.66 -4.83
C LYS A 44 20.72 -13.15 -4.85
N SER A 45 19.79 -12.67 -5.67
CA SER A 45 19.45 -11.26 -5.65
C SER A 45 18.77 -10.89 -4.32
N MET A 46 18.93 -9.65 -3.87
CA MET A 46 18.21 -9.17 -2.67
C MET A 46 16.69 -9.22 -2.81
N LEU A 47 16.17 -9.21 -4.05
CA LEU A 47 14.75 -9.46 -4.30
C LEU A 47 14.36 -10.90 -3.94
N ASP A 48 15.17 -11.89 -4.31
CA ASP A 48 14.92 -13.29 -3.96
C ASP A 48 15.01 -13.52 -2.44
N VAL A 49 15.98 -12.86 -1.78
CA VAL A 49 16.09 -12.86 -0.31
C VAL A 49 14.81 -12.28 0.31
N ALA A 50 14.33 -11.13 -0.16
CA ALA A 50 13.10 -10.52 0.34
C ALA A 50 11.87 -11.41 0.13
N LYS A 51 11.77 -12.06 -1.04
CA LYS A 51 10.71 -13.05 -1.34
C LYS A 51 10.73 -14.22 -0.36
N ALA A 52 11.92 -14.74 -0.05
CA ALA A 52 12.08 -15.83 0.92
C ALA A 52 11.69 -15.41 2.34
N ILE A 53 12.06 -14.20 2.77
CA ILE A 53 11.65 -13.64 4.07
C ILE A 53 10.12 -13.53 4.16
N ILE A 54 9.48 -12.96 3.12
CA ILE A 54 8.02 -12.84 3.06
C ILE A 54 7.35 -14.21 3.13
N ALA A 55 7.82 -15.19 2.36
CA ALA A 55 7.27 -16.53 2.35
C ALA A 55 7.39 -17.22 3.72
N GLY A 56 8.53 -17.04 4.40
CA GLY A 56 8.75 -17.55 5.76
C GLY A 56 7.81 -16.92 6.78
N ASN A 57 7.61 -15.60 6.71
CA ASN A 57 6.66 -14.89 7.58
C ASN A 57 5.22 -15.37 7.37
N ILE A 58 4.73 -15.42 6.14
CA ILE A 58 3.38 -15.93 5.84
C ILE A 58 3.21 -17.36 6.37
N THR A 59 4.21 -18.21 6.18
CA THR A 59 4.21 -19.59 6.69
C THR A 59 4.18 -19.65 8.21
N SER A 60 4.92 -18.78 8.90
CA SER A 60 4.99 -18.72 10.36
C SER A 60 3.64 -18.38 11.02
N TYR A 61 2.85 -17.52 10.37
CA TYR A 61 1.54 -17.08 10.83
C TYR A 61 0.36 -17.88 10.23
N SER A 62 0.63 -18.87 9.38
CA SER A 62 -0.39 -19.81 8.88
C SER A 62 -0.75 -20.86 9.93
N ILE A 63 -1.88 -21.58 9.78
CA ILE A 63 -2.24 -22.73 10.65
C ILE A 63 -1.05 -23.68 10.80
N GLY A 64 -0.69 -23.98 12.05
CA GLY A 64 0.42 -24.88 12.38
C GLY A 64 1.81 -24.24 12.26
N GLY A 65 1.90 -22.96 11.91
CA GLY A 65 3.12 -22.17 11.92
C GLY A 65 3.59 -21.80 13.33
N LYS A 66 4.86 -21.39 13.45
CA LYS A 66 5.53 -21.13 14.74
C LYS A 66 4.94 -19.94 15.51
N GLN A 67 4.42 -18.94 14.81
CA GLN A 67 3.86 -17.72 15.41
C GLN A 67 2.33 -17.69 15.35
N HIS A 68 1.69 -18.80 14.97
CA HIS A 68 0.24 -18.94 15.01
C HIS A 68 -0.25 -19.06 16.46
N ASP A 69 -1.13 -18.16 16.91
CA ASP A 69 -1.59 -18.10 18.30
C ASP A 69 -2.65 -19.15 18.68
N GLY A 70 -3.16 -19.91 17.69
CA GLY A 70 -4.07 -21.04 17.88
C GLY A 70 -5.54 -20.72 17.64
N ASP A 71 -5.96 -19.48 17.90
CA ASP A 71 -7.37 -19.07 17.90
C ASP A 71 -7.66 -17.90 16.94
N ASN A 72 -6.64 -17.11 16.58
CA ASN A 72 -6.73 -16.01 15.63
C ASN A 72 -5.72 -16.16 14.49
N PHE A 73 -6.15 -15.78 13.31
CA PHE A 73 -5.28 -15.58 12.18
C PHE A 73 -5.01 -14.09 12.01
N GLU A 74 -3.74 -13.74 12.03
CA GLU A 74 -3.28 -12.39 11.72
C GLU A 74 -3.48 -12.11 10.22
N SER A 75 -4.04 -10.93 9.92
CA SER A 75 -4.03 -10.38 8.55
C SER A 75 -2.61 -9.93 8.24
N LEU A 76 -2.07 -10.34 7.10
CA LEU A 76 -0.73 -9.99 6.68
C LEU A 76 -0.74 -9.44 5.27
N VAL A 77 0.08 -8.42 5.05
CA VAL A 77 0.44 -7.94 3.72
C VAL A 77 1.91 -7.61 3.73
N TYR A 78 2.63 -8.14 2.76
CA TYR A 78 4.01 -7.79 2.53
C TYR A 78 4.23 -7.45 1.08
N THR A 79 4.91 -6.34 0.88
CA THR A 79 5.26 -5.79 -0.43
C THR A 79 6.76 -5.59 -0.49
N VAL A 80 7.35 -5.90 -1.65
CA VAL A 80 8.70 -5.48 -2.00
C VAL A 80 8.59 -4.53 -3.19
N VAL A 81 9.10 -3.32 -3.05
CA VAL A 81 9.25 -2.38 -4.17
C VAL A 81 10.70 -2.31 -4.62
N ASP A 82 10.90 -2.20 -5.93
CA ASP A 82 12.20 -1.93 -6.57
C ASP A 82 12.39 -0.41 -6.67
N GLN A 83 13.25 0.12 -5.81
CA GLN A 83 13.45 1.56 -5.65
C GLN A 83 14.14 2.20 -6.87
N ARG A 84 14.86 1.40 -7.67
CA ARG A 84 15.48 1.85 -8.92
C ARG A 84 14.43 2.24 -9.97
N LYS A 85 13.18 1.86 -9.76
CA LYS A 85 12.02 2.14 -10.62
C LYS A 85 11.09 3.21 -10.04
N THR A 86 11.42 3.77 -8.88
CA THR A 86 10.59 4.76 -8.19
C THR A 86 10.38 6.02 -9.04
N ASP A 87 11.37 6.48 -9.81
CA ASP A 87 11.21 7.69 -10.63
C ASP A 87 10.15 7.51 -11.74
N VAL A 88 10.15 6.35 -12.40
CA VAL A 88 9.14 6.00 -13.42
C VAL A 88 7.76 5.85 -12.78
N PHE A 89 7.69 5.21 -11.61
CA PHE A 89 6.44 5.13 -10.85
C PHE A 89 5.89 6.53 -10.51
N ILE A 90 6.74 7.46 -10.08
CA ILE A 90 6.34 8.82 -9.70
C ILE A 90 5.92 9.66 -10.90
N GLU A 91 6.57 9.49 -12.06
CA GLU A 91 6.11 10.10 -13.31
C GLU A 91 4.67 9.67 -13.63
N LYS A 92 4.40 8.37 -13.58
CA LYS A 92 3.05 7.81 -13.81
C LYS A 92 2.05 8.30 -12.76
N LEU A 93 2.45 8.33 -11.48
CA LEU A 93 1.61 8.87 -10.39
C LEU A 93 1.29 10.35 -10.57
N ASN A 94 2.23 11.14 -11.08
CA ASN A 94 2.01 12.56 -11.37
C ASN A 94 1.01 12.74 -12.52
N ASN A 95 1.10 11.92 -13.58
CA ASN A 95 0.13 11.94 -14.68
C ASN A 95 -1.27 11.56 -14.17
N VAL A 96 -1.37 10.54 -13.32
CA VAL A 96 -2.62 10.16 -12.65
C VAL A 96 -3.12 11.31 -11.76
N SER A 97 -2.25 11.98 -11.01
CA SER A 97 -2.65 13.12 -10.17
C SER A 97 -3.26 14.26 -10.99
N ASP A 98 -2.75 14.54 -12.19
CA ASP A 98 -3.36 15.51 -13.11
C ASP A 98 -4.77 15.06 -13.54
N VAL A 99 -4.95 13.78 -13.87
CA VAL A 99 -6.27 13.20 -14.17
C VAL A 99 -7.23 13.39 -13.00
N LEU A 100 -6.77 13.12 -11.78
CA LEU A 100 -7.58 13.26 -10.57
C LEU A 100 -7.97 14.72 -10.32
N ILE A 101 -7.05 15.67 -10.52
CA ILE A 101 -7.32 17.10 -10.37
C ILE A 101 -8.35 17.58 -11.41
N ASN A 102 -8.23 17.12 -12.67
CA ASN A 102 -9.15 17.51 -13.74
C ASN A 102 -10.57 16.95 -13.54
N ASN A 103 -10.71 15.87 -12.77
CA ASN A 103 -11.98 15.20 -12.49
C ASN A 103 -12.40 15.33 -11.02
N ILE A 104 -11.95 16.40 -10.34
CA ILE A 104 -12.05 16.52 -8.88
C ILE A 104 -13.47 16.42 -8.33
N ASP A 105 -14.46 16.95 -9.05
CA ASP A 105 -15.86 16.92 -8.62
C ASP A 105 -16.42 15.50 -8.64
N ALA A 106 -16.08 14.70 -9.64
CA ALA A 106 -16.49 13.29 -9.70
C ALA A 106 -15.84 12.49 -8.56
N ILE A 107 -14.56 12.72 -8.29
CA ILE A 107 -13.79 12.03 -7.24
C ILE A 107 -14.30 12.39 -5.84
N LYS A 108 -14.64 13.67 -5.60
CA LYS A 108 -15.25 14.11 -4.33
C LYS A 108 -16.62 13.48 -4.05
N ASN A 109 -17.33 13.09 -5.10
CA ASN A 109 -18.65 12.45 -5.01
C ASN A 109 -18.57 10.92 -4.98
N MET A 110 -17.37 10.34 -5.09
CA MET A 110 -17.16 8.90 -4.97
C MET A 110 -17.45 8.45 -3.53
N LYS A 111 -18.11 7.30 -3.38
CA LYS A 111 -18.38 6.74 -2.04
C LYS A 111 -17.10 6.11 -1.50
N ASN A 112 -16.53 6.72 -0.46
CA ASN A 112 -15.28 6.24 0.14
C ASN A 112 -15.44 4.94 0.95
N THR A 113 -16.67 4.56 1.33
CA THR A 113 -16.98 3.37 2.15
C THR A 113 -16.66 2.03 1.49
N THR A 114 -16.32 2.01 0.20
CA THR A 114 -15.98 0.79 -0.53
C THR A 114 -14.49 0.66 -0.80
N LEU A 115 -13.69 1.67 -0.43
CA LEU A 115 -12.25 1.64 -0.65
C LEU A 115 -11.59 0.65 0.30
N LEU A 116 -10.64 -0.12 -0.23
CA LEU A 116 -9.68 -0.85 0.57
C LEU A 116 -8.79 0.17 1.29
N THR A 117 -8.77 0.09 2.62
CA THR A 117 -7.91 0.93 3.45
C THR A 117 -7.08 0.06 4.39
N TYR A 118 -5.87 0.49 4.67
CA TYR A 118 -4.99 -0.20 5.60
C TYR A 118 -5.15 0.37 7.00
N SER A 119 -5.33 -0.50 7.99
CA SER A 119 -5.41 -0.06 9.38
C SER A 119 -4.02 0.37 9.87
N TYR A 120 -3.93 1.58 10.44
CA TYR A 120 -2.73 2.12 11.08
C TYR A 120 -2.91 2.33 12.59
N GLU A 121 -4.12 2.16 13.10
CA GLU A 121 -4.42 2.25 14.53
C GLU A 121 -4.62 0.84 15.10
N ASN A 122 -4.25 0.63 16.37
CA ASN A 122 -4.41 -0.64 17.10
C ASN A 122 -5.88 -0.99 17.39
N THR A 123 -6.79 -0.70 16.46
CA THR A 123 -8.16 -1.17 16.50
C THR A 123 -8.27 -2.35 15.57
N ASN A 124 -8.61 -3.52 16.11
CA ASN A 124 -8.96 -4.73 15.33
C ASN A 124 -10.29 -4.58 14.58
N ASP A 125 -10.75 -3.34 14.38
CA ASP A 125 -11.98 -2.98 13.70
C ASP A 125 -11.66 -2.51 12.28
N TYR A 126 -11.49 -3.48 11.40
CA TYR A 126 -11.22 -3.26 9.99
C TYR A 126 -12.43 -2.74 9.20
N SER A 127 -13.58 -2.53 9.86
CA SER A 127 -14.71 -1.83 9.26
C SER A 127 -14.55 -0.31 9.28
N LYS A 128 -13.55 0.20 10.01
CA LYS A 128 -13.22 1.61 10.05
C LYS A 128 -12.34 1.97 8.87
N LEU A 129 -12.84 2.88 8.06
CA LEU A 129 -12.06 3.55 7.03
C LEU A 129 -10.83 4.20 7.67
N SER A 130 -9.69 4.07 7.00
CA SER A 130 -8.41 4.68 7.38
C SER A 130 -8.05 5.84 6.44
N THR A 131 -7.14 6.72 6.89
CA THR A 131 -6.57 7.78 6.04
C THR A 131 -5.47 7.27 5.09
N TYR A 132 -5.19 5.97 5.11
CA TYR A 132 -4.28 5.31 4.19
C TYR A 132 -5.06 4.31 3.35
N VAL A 133 -5.25 4.65 2.08
CA VAL A 133 -5.99 3.84 1.12
C VAL A 133 -5.02 2.98 0.31
N ASP A 134 -5.46 1.83 -0.17
CA ASP A 134 -4.72 1.12 -1.21
C ASP A 134 -4.82 1.91 -2.51
N LEU A 135 -3.65 2.32 -3.02
CA LEU A 135 -3.58 3.17 -4.21
C LEU A 135 -4.20 2.47 -5.43
N GLY A 136 -3.98 1.17 -5.60
CA GLY A 136 -4.48 0.47 -6.78
C GLY A 136 -6.00 0.25 -6.71
N ASP A 137 -6.53 -0.11 -5.54
CA ASP A 137 -7.97 -0.21 -5.32
C ASP A 137 -8.68 1.13 -5.52
N PHE A 138 -8.11 2.21 -4.98
CA PHE A 138 -8.62 3.57 -5.22
C PHE A 138 -8.71 3.90 -6.71
N LEU A 139 -7.66 3.58 -7.47
CA LEU A 139 -7.63 3.84 -8.91
C LEU A 139 -8.61 2.96 -9.71
N GLU A 140 -8.84 1.72 -9.30
CA GLU A 140 -9.89 0.88 -9.91
C GLU A 140 -11.29 1.46 -9.65
N HIS A 141 -11.53 2.05 -8.48
CA HIS A 141 -12.77 2.77 -8.21
C HIS A 141 -12.91 4.03 -9.07
N VAL A 142 -11.83 4.81 -9.23
CA VAL A 142 -11.80 6.00 -10.10
C VAL A 142 -12.14 5.63 -11.55
N LYS A 143 -11.71 4.47 -12.05
CA LYS A 143 -12.03 4.01 -13.41
C LYS A 143 -13.52 3.73 -13.63
N ASN A 144 -14.30 3.52 -12.58
CA ASN A 144 -15.75 3.34 -12.67
C ASN A 144 -16.52 4.67 -12.80
N LEU A 145 -15.81 5.81 -12.72
CA LEU A 145 -16.37 7.12 -13.00
C LEU A 145 -16.47 7.34 -14.52
N SER A 146 -17.31 8.30 -14.92
CA SER A 146 -17.45 8.71 -16.33
C SER A 146 -16.25 9.53 -16.79
N LEU A 147 -15.11 8.87 -17.04
CA LEU A 147 -13.86 9.49 -17.50
C LEU A 147 -13.67 9.35 -19.01
N SER A 148 -12.79 10.19 -19.58
CA SER A 148 -12.40 10.06 -20.98
C SER A 148 -11.53 8.82 -21.21
N SER A 149 -11.50 8.29 -22.44
CA SER A 149 -10.62 7.15 -22.77
C SER A 149 -9.14 7.45 -22.55
N ASN A 150 -8.72 8.71 -22.72
CA ASN A 150 -7.35 9.14 -22.44
C ASN A 150 -7.03 9.06 -20.94
N ASP A 151 -7.93 9.57 -20.09
CA ASP A 151 -7.76 9.53 -18.64
C ASP A 151 -7.71 8.08 -18.12
N LEU A 152 -8.60 7.22 -18.63
CA LEU A 152 -8.59 5.79 -18.31
C LEU A 152 -7.25 5.14 -18.68
N SER A 153 -6.69 5.47 -19.86
CA SER A 153 -5.40 4.92 -20.30
C SER A 153 -4.24 5.32 -19.40
N ILE A 154 -4.26 6.55 -18.84
CA ILE A 154 -3.23 7.04 -17.91
C ILE A 154 -3.32 6.29 -16.58
N ILE A 155 -4.54 6.05 -16.09
CA ILE A 155 -4.76 5.27 -14.87
C ILE A 155 -4.33 3.81 -15.08
N ASP A 156 -4.73 3.20 -16.21
CA ASP A 156 -4.35 1.83 -16.55
C ASP A 156 -2.84 1.65 -16.67
N ASP A 157 -2.12 2.63 -17.22
CA ASP A 157 -0.66 2.58 -17.32
C ASP A 157 0.01 2.48 -15.93
N LEU A 158 -0.44 3.25 -14.94
CA LEU A 158 0.06 3.11 -13.56
C LEU A 158 -0.33 1.77 -12.93
N LEU A 159 -1.59 1.34 -13.10
CA LEU A 159 -2.08 0.07 -12.55
C LEU A 159 -1.32 -1.14 -13.12
N VAL A 160 -1.04 -1.14 -14.43
CA VAL A 160 -0.23 -2.15 -15.10
C VAL A 160 1.20 -2.14 -14.56
N TYR A 161 1.79 -0.95 -14.39
CA TYR A 161 3.14 -0.81 -13.83
C TYR A 161 3.25 -1.33 -12.39
N MET A 162 2.20 -1.16 -11.58
CA MET A 162 2.10 -1.71 -10.23
C MET A 162 1.87 -3.23 -10.22
N ARG A 163 1.07 -3.76 -11.17
CA ARG A 163 0.73 -5.20 -11.24
C ARG A 163 1.83 -6.05 -11.85
N ASN A 164 2.62 -5.50 -12.78
CA ASN A 164 3.72 -6.23 -13.39
C ASN A 164 4.84 -6.43 -12.36
N ARG A 165 5.09 -7.70 -11.99
CA ARG A 165 6.06 -8.06 -10.95
C ARG A 165 7.52 -7.92 -11.38
N ASP A 166 7.76 -7.72 -12.67
CA ASP A 166 9.06 -7.38 -13.22
C ASP A 166 9.29 -5.86 -13.29
N GLU A 167 8.30 -5.05 -12.91
CA GLU A 167 8.37 -3.59 -12.84
C GLU A 167 8.50 -3.13 -11.38
N TYR A 168 7.60 -2.28 -10.88
CA TYR A 168 7.82 -1.58 -9.62
C TYR A 168 7.66 -2.47 -8.38
N ILE A 169 6.60 -3.28 -8.32
CA ILE A 169 6.33 -4.17 -7.18
C ILE A 169 6.97 -5.53 -7.48
N GLY A 170 8.13 -5.81 -6.89
CA GLY A 170 8.86 -7.06 -7.09
C GLY A 170 8.22 -8.29 -6.42
N GLU A 171 7.44 -8.09 -5.36
CA GLU A 171 6.65 -9.14 -4.70
C GLU A 171 5.47 -8.53 -3.95
N LEU A 172 4.35 -9.25 -3.94
CA LEU A 172 3.18 -8.94 -3.11
C LEU A 172 2.59 -10.26 -2.61
N LYS A 173 2.58 -10.44 -1.29
CA LYS A 173 1.89 -11.54 -0.63
C LYS A 173 0.99 -11.00 0.44
N TYR A 174 -0.18 -11.61 0.57
CA TYR A 174 -1.09 -11.34 1.67
C TYR A 174 -1.68 -12.65 2.18
N GLN A 175 -2.12 -12.61 3.43
CA GLN A 175 -2.89 -13.63 4.08
C GLN A 175 -4.08 -12.94 4.73
N ASN A 176 -5.29 -13.35 4.36
CA ASN A 176 -6.48 -12.91 5.08
C ASN A 176 -6.45 -13.57 6.46
N GLY A 177 -6.56 -12.74 7.49
CA GLY A 177 -6.67 -13.29 8.83
C GLY A 177 -8.10 -13.76 9.16
N VAL A 178 -8.29 -14.30 10.36
CA VAL A 178 -9.57 -14.71 10.93
C VAL A 178 -9.56 -14.37 12.42
N TYR A 179 -10.34 -13.38 12.82
CA TYR A 179 -10.57 -12.99 14.21
C TYR A 179 -12.04 -13.26 14.55
N PRO A 180 -12.35 -14.27 15.39
CA PRO A 180 -13.71 -14.56 15.77
C PRO A 180 -14.43 -13.31 16.32
N GLY A 181 -15.52 -12.91 15.65
CA GLY A 181 -16.36 -11.78 16.07
C GLY A 181 -16.02 -10.41 15.48
N TYR A 182 -14.99 -10.29 14.64
CA TYR A 182 -14.64 -9.03 13.96
C TYR A 182 -14.67 -9.20 12.42
N PRO A 183 -15.35 -8.31 11.68
CA PRO A 183 -15.17 -8.22 10.24
C PRO A 183 -13.73 -7.78 9.98
N MET A 184 -13.02 -8.55 9.16
CA MET A 184 -11.63 -8.29 8.86
C MET A 184 -11.46 -7.59 7.53
N ALA A 185 -10.36 -6.85 7.38
CA ALA A 185 -9.96 -6.33 6.09
C ALA A 185 -9.73 -7.55 5.19
N ILE A 186 -10.63 -7.72 4.23
CA ILE A 186 -10.41 -8.63 3.13
C ILE A 186 -9.31 -7.97 2.31
N GLN A 187 -8.09 -8.49 2.42
CA GLN A 187 -6.94 -8.07 1.61
C GLN A 187 -7.08 -8.57 0.16
N ASP A 188 -8.18 -9.25 -0.18
CA ASP A 188 -8.43 -9.74 -1.53
C ASP A 188 -8.57 -8.55 -2.49
N GLY A 189 -7.74 -8.54 -3.54
CA GLY A 189 -7.66 -7.43 -4.48
C GLY A 189 -6.69 -6.30 -4.08
N THR A 190 -5.96 -6.43 -2.96
CA THR A 190 -4.91 -5.48 -2.58
C THR A 190 -3.84 -5.32 -3.66
N TYR A 191 -3.33 -4.10 -3.82
CA TYR A 191 -2.14 -3.82 -4.63
C TYR A 191 -0.88 -3.65 -3.78
N GLY A 192 -1.00 -3.71 -2.45
CA GLY A 192 0.14 -3.72 -1.53
C GLY A 192 0.81 -2.37 -1.31
N LEU A 193 0.22 -1.27 -1.79
CA LEU A 193 0.78 0.08 -1.64
C LEU A 193 -0.25 1.01 -1.01
N SER A 194 0.03 1.43 0.23
CA SER A 194 -0.77 2.48 0.86
C SER A 194 -0.36 3.87 0.38
N ILE A 195 -1.32 4.78 0.29
CA ILE A 195 -1.07 6.20 0.05
C ILE A 195 -1.95 7.03 0.99
N TYR A 196 -1.41 8.14 1.49
CA TYR A 196 -2.18 9.03 2.36
C TYR A 196 -3.28 9.74 1.57
N MET A 197 -4.51 9.60 2.05
CA MET A 197 -5.71 10.24 1.54
C MET A 197 -6.66 10.49 2.72
N PRO A 198 -6.76 11.72 3.26
CA PRO A 198 -7.64 12.02 4.37
C PRO A 198 -9.10 12.04 3.91
N LEU A 199 -9.75 10.86 3.96
CA LEU A 199 -11.15 10.70 3.60
C LEU A 199 -12.05 11.52 4.54
N LYS A 200 -13.05 12.21 3.98
CA LYS A 200 -13.93 13.13 4.72
C LYS A 200 -14.73 12.46 5.83
N GLU A 201 -14.97 11.15 5.70
CA GLU A 201 -15.73 10.33 6.62
C GLU A 201 -14.92 9.89 7.86
N VAL A 202 -13.59 10.02 7.80
CA VAL A 202 -12.66 9.51 8.83
C VAL A 202 -11.87 10.62 9.48
N ALA A 203 -11.45 11.61 8.69
CA ALA A 203 -10.55 12.64 9.16
C ALA A 203 -11.27 13.57 10.15
N TYR A 204 -10.92 13.47 11.43
CA TYR A 204 -11.36 14.40 12.49
C TYR A 204 -11.00 15.87 12.20
N SER A 205 -10.05 16.10 11.29
CA SER A 205 -9.78 17.40 10.67
C SER A 205 -9.77 17.27 9.16
N TYR A 206 -10.56 18.08 8.46
CA TYR A 206 -10.58 18.20 7.00
C TYR A 206 -9.26 18.74 6.39
N SER A 207 -8.28 19.04 7.23
CA SER A 207 -6.96 19.52 6.82
C SER A 207 -5.98 18.37 6.65
N ILE A 208 -5.27 18.37 5.52
CA ILE A 208 -4.04 17.59 5.33
C ILE A 208 -3.13 17.85 6.54
N SER A 209 -2.59 16.78 7.14
CA SER A 209 -1.67 16.91 8.27
C SER A 209 -0.52 17.86 7.92
N TYR A 210 -0.24 18.83 8.81
CA TYR A 210 0.89 19.76 8.65
C TYR A 210 2.22 19.02 8.41
N TYR A 211 2.39 17.85 9.03
CA TYR A 211 3.58 17.02 8.88
C TYR A 211 3.70 16.38 7.50
N TYR A 212 2.60 16.22 6.76
CA TYR A 212 2.63 15.63 5.42
C TYR A 212 3.42 16.51 4.44
N TYR A 213 3.22 17.83 4.53
CA TYR A 213 3.93 18.82 3.71
C TYR A 213 5.46 18.79 3.92
N ALA A 214 5.94 18.32 5.08
CA ALA A 214 7.36 18.21 5.36
C ALA A 214 8.05 17.07 4.59
N THR A 215 7.29 16.11 4.03
CA THR A 215 7.85 14.98 3.28
C THR A 215 8.42 15.43 1.92
N ARG A 216 9.49 14.76 1.44
CA ARG A 216 9.94 14.98 0.04
C ARG A 216 8.83 14.64 -0.95
N PHE A 217 8.10 13.56 -0.70
CA PHE A 217 7.00 13.13 -1.56
C PHE A 217 5.95 14.22 -1.78
N ALA A 218 5.47 14.89 -0.72
CA ALA A 218 4.48 15.95 -0.87
C ALA A 218 5.01 17.17 -1.65
N ARG A 219 6.31 17.46 -1.57
CA ARG A 219 6.93 18.61 -2.25
C ARG A 219 7.32 18.33 -3.69
N ASP A 220 7.72 17.10 -3.98
CA ASP A 220 8.32 16.71 -5.25
C ASP A 220 7.30 16.08 -6.21
N THR A 221 6.06 15.84 -5.75
CA THR A 221 5.00 15.18 -6.53
C THR A 221 3.73 16.02 -6.61
N LYS A 222 2.87 15.67 -7.57
CA LYS A 222 1.57 16.30 -7.77
C LYS A 222 0.46 15.71 -6.90
N TRP A 223 0.75 14.65 -6.13
CA TRP A 223 -0.24 14.05 -5.25
C TRP A 223 -0.74 15.05 -4.19
N TYR A 224 0.16 15.86 -3.63
CA TYR A 224 -0.23 16.91 -2.69
C TYR A 224 -1.19 17.93 -3.30
N ASN A 225 -0.96 18.36 -4.54
CA ASN A 225 -1.86 19.27 -5.24
C ASN A 225 -3.25 18.66 -5.43
N PHE A 226 -3.32 17.35 -5.71
CA PHE A 226 -4.58 16.60 -5.74
C PHE A 226 -5.26 16.62 -4.35
N LEU A 227 -4.54 16.29 -3.28
CA LEU A 227 -5.09 16.28 -1.93
C LEU A 227 -5.60 17.68 -1.52
N GLU A 228 -4.91 18.76 -1.86
CA GLU A 228 -5.37 20.12 -1.57
C GLU A 228 -6.69 20.42 -2.28
N ARG A 229 -6.83 20.02 -3.55
CA ARG A 229 -8.06 20.19 -4.30
C ARG A 229 -9.19 19.29 -3.81
N TYR A 230 -8.87 18.10 -3.33
CA TYR A 230 -9.85 17.14 -2.80
C TYR A 230 -10.47 17.59 -1.47
N ASN A 231 -9.66 18.23 -0.61
CA ASN A 231 -10.07 18.64 0.73
C ASN A 231 -10.70 20.04 0.83
N ASN A 232 -10.43 20.92 -0.14
CA ASN A 232 -11.10 22.23 -0.27
C ASN A 232 -12.44 22.09 -0.99
#